data_AF-A0A397UP81-F1
#
_entry.id   AF-A0A397UP81-F1
#
_cell.length_a   1.000
_cell.length_b   1.000
_cell.length_c   1.000
_cell.angle_alpha   90.00
_cell.angle_beta   90.00
_cell.angle_gamma   90.00
#
_symmetry.space_group_name_H-M   'P 1'
#
loop_
_entity.id
_entity.type
_entity.pdbx_description
1 polymer ?
#
loop_
_entity_poly.entity_id
_entity_poly.type
_entity_poly.pdbx_seq_one_letter_code
_entity_poly.pdbx_strand_id
1 'polypeptide(L)'
;TGYGSYIAYTCTVKSQEGASIIVRKRYSDFIKLREQLIKAYPKFRKLIPSLPPKRVMGKFMPEFIEKRRKGLEYFLAYVLLHPILGPTAVVRRWFADNS
;
A
#
# COMPACT_ATOMS: atom_id res chain seq x y z
N THR A 1 -19.60 15.20 15.40
CA THR A 1 -18.64 16.03 14.64
C THR A 1 -18.22 15.27 13.40
N GLY A 2 -18.50 15.82 12.21
CA GLY A 2 -18.47 15.08 10.94
C GLY A 2 -17.06 14.76 10.47
N TYR A 3 -16.55 13.58 10.83
CA TYR A 3 -15.37 13.01 10.18
C TYR A 3 -15.75 12.65 8.74
N GLY A 4 -15.15 13.33 7.76
CA GLY A 4 -15.36 13.02 6.36
C GLY A 4 -15.10 11.53 6.08
N SER A 5 -15.99 10.89 5.33
CA SER A 5 -15.86 9.47 4.98
C SER A 5 -14.57 9.20 4.19
N TYR A 6 -13.87 8.14 4.58
CA TYR A 6 -12.64 7.68 3.93
C TYR A 6 -12.80 6.27 3.39
N ILE A 7 -12.01 5.94 2.37
CA ILE A 7 -11.96 4.60 1.79
C ILE A 7 -10.74 3.90 2.36
N ALA A 8 -10.97 2.75 2.98
CA ALA A 8 -9.93 1.83 3.40
C ALA A 8 -9.97 0.57 2.52
N TYR A 9 -8.80 -0.01 2.31
CA TYR A 9 -8.58 -1.22 1.54
C TYR A 9 -8.16 -2.32 2.51
N THR A 10 -8.85 -3.45 2.45
CA THR A 10 -8.44 -4.65 3.18
C THR A 10 -7.43 -5.41 2.33
N CYS A 11 -6.23 -5.59 2.85
CA CYS A 11 -5.15 -6.33 2.22
C CYS A 11 -4.98 -7.66 2.95
N THR A 12 -5.15 -8.75 2.23
CA THR A 12 -4.91 -10.10 2.73
C THR A 12 -3.65 -10.64 2.06
N VAL A 13 -2.58 -10.81 2.84
CA VAL A 13 -1.33 -11.41 2.39
C VAL A 13 -1.27 -12.83 2.93
N LYS A 14 -1.04 -13.80 2.04
CA LYS A 14 -0.89 -15.21 2.39
C LYS A 14 0.57 -15.61 2.24
N SER A 15 1.12 -16.22 3.28
CA SER A 15 2.41 -16.91 3.23
C SER A 15 2.26 -18.26 2.52
N GLN A 16 3.36 -18.77 1.97
CA GLN A 16 3.44 -20.13 1.43
C GLN A 16 3.16 -21.19 2.49
N GLU A 17 3.43 -20.89 3.76
CA GLU A 17 3.20 -21.75 4.92
C GLU A 17 1.74 -21.72 5.41
N GLY A 18 0.83 -21.08 4.68
CA GLY A 18 -0.60 -21.00 5.03
C GLY A 18 -0.96 -19.91 6.04
N ALA A 19 0.02 -19.29 6.70
CA ALA A 19 -0.22 -18.11 7.54
C ALA A 19 -0.79 -16.95 6.72
N SER A 20 -1.76 -16.22 7.26
CA SER A 20 -2.32 -15.04 6.59
C SER A 20 -2.29 -13.82 7.49
N ILE A 21 -1.94 -12.67 6.90
CA ILE A 21 -1.93 -11.36 7.55
C ILE A 21 -2.99 -10.52 6.87
N ILE A 22 -3.90 -9.97 7.66
CA ILE A 22 -4.96 -9.08 7.19
C ILE A 22 -4.72 -7.71 7.79
N VAL A 23 -4.56 -6.70 6.95
CA VAL A 23 -4.44 -5.30 7.36
C VAL A 23 -5.45 -4.44 6.64
N ARG A 24 -5.93 -3.39 7.31
CA ARG A 24 -6.85 -2.41 6.74
C ARG A 24 -6.13 -1.07 6.62
N LYS A 25 -5.98 -0.56 5.41
CA LYS A 25 -5.11 0.59 5.12
C LYS A 25 -5.81 1.61 4.22
N ARG A 26 -5.59 2.89 4.47
CA ARG A 26 -6.06 3.96 3.58
C ARG A 26 -5.01 4.23 2.51
N TYR A 27 -5.43 4.88 1.43
CA TYR A 27 -4.52 5.29 0.36
C TYR A 27 -3.30 6.10 0.87
N SER A 28 -3.49 6.94 1.89
CA SER A 28 -2.39 7.69 2.52
C SER A 28 -1.32 6.81 3.14
N ASP A 29 -1.67 5.61 3.62
CA ASP A 29 -0.73 4.71 4.27
C ASP A 29 0.18 4.02 3.24
N PHE A 30 -0.31 3.80 2.02
CA PHE A 30 0.51 3.35 0.89
C PHE A 30 1.50 4.44 0.44
N ILE A 31 1.05 5.70 0.42
CA ILE A 31 1.92 6.85 0.11
C ILE A 31 3.08 6.92 1.10
N LYS A 32 2.79 6.86 2.41
CA LYS A 32 3.81 6.84 3.47
C LYS A 32 4.78 5.67 3.30
N LEU A 33 4.28 4.47 3.02
CA LEU A 33 5.13 3.30 2.76
C LEU A 33 6.10 3.55 1.60
N ARG A 34 5.59 4.04 0.47
CA ARG A 34 6.41 4.35 -0.70
C ARG A 34 7.48 5.39 -0.39
N GLU A 35 7.13 6.46 0.31
CA GLU A 35 8.06 7.52 0.73
C GLU A 35 9.15 6.97 1.66
N GLN A 36 8.78 6.14 2.64
CA GLN A 36 9.73 5.50 3.56
C GLN A 36 10.67 4.54 2.83
N LEU A 37 10.16 3.73 1.89
CA LEU A 37 10.98 2.84 1.07
C LEU A 37 11.98 3.63 0.21
N ILE A 38 11.55 4.72 -0.42
CA ILE A 38 12.44 5.58 -1.22
C ILE A 38 13.50 6.25 -0.34
N LYS A 39 13.12 6.73 0.84
CA LYS A 39 14.04 7.36 1.79
C LYS A 39 15.08 6.38 2.31
N ALA A 40 14.66 5.17 2.67
CA ALA A 40 15.55 4.13 3.18
C ALA A 40 16.40 3.48 2.09
N TYR A 41 15.88 3.37 0.87
CA TYR A 41 16.53 2.69 -0.25
C TYR A 41 16.49 3.51 -1.54
N PRO A 42 17.19 4.65 -1.61
CA PRO A 42 17.12 5.58 -2.75
C PRO A 42 17.52 4.93 -4.08
N LYS A 43 18.41 3.93 -4.06
CA LYS A 43 18.81 3.14 -5.24
C LYS A 43 17.65 2.43 -5.95
N PHE A 44 16.60 2.04 -5.22
CA PHE A 44 15.42 1.38 -5.79
C PHE A 44 14.29 2.36 -6.14
N ARG A 45 14.49 3.67 -5.99
CA ARG A 45 13.42 4.68 -6.21
C ARG A 45 12.74 4.58 -7.57
N LYS A 46 13.51 4.31 -8.64
CA LYS A 46 12.97 4.17 -10.01
C LYS A 46 12.23 2.85 -10.23
N LEU A 47 12.49 1.85 -9.40
CA LEU A 47 11.94 0.51 -9.48
C LEU A 47 10.65 0.36 -8.67
N ILE A 48 10.51 1.11 -7.57
CA ILE A 48 9.30 1.12 -6.75
C ILE A 48 8.13 1.74 -7.54
N PRO A 49 7.04 0.99 -7.81
CA PRO A 49 5.92 1.47 -8.63
C PRO A 49 5.34 2.78 -8.14
N SER A 50 4.91 3.63 -9.07
CA SER A 50 4.13 4.82 -8.75
C SER A 50 2.73 4.43 -8.28
N LEU A 51 2.25 5.11 -7.24
CA LEU A 51 0.88 4.94 -6.78
C LEU A 51 -0.09 5.71 -7.70
N PRO A 52 -1.32 5.22 -7.92
CA PRO A 52 -2.33 5.96 -8.67
C PRO A 52 -2.56 7.34 -8.04
N PRO A 53 -2.84 8.40 -8.81
CA PRO A 53 -2.85 9.77 -8.29
C PRO A 53 -3.91 10.01 -7.20
N LYS A 54 -3.64 10.99 -6.34
CA LYS A 54 -4.64 11.57 -5.43
C LYS A 54 -5.71 12.28 -6.27
N ARG A 55 -6.89 11.69 -6.46
CA ARG A 55 -8.06 12.43 -6.97
C ARG A 55 -8.92 12.92 -5.81
N VAL A 56 -9.21 14.22 -5.81
CA VAL A 56 -10.09 14.89 -4.83
C VAL A 56 -11.54 14.81 -5.30
N MET A 57 -11.79 14.92 -6.61
CA MET A 57 -13.12 14.77 -7.23
C MET A 57 -13.36 13.35 -7.74
N GLY A 58 -14.57 12.83 -7.56
CA GLY A 58 -14.96 11.47 -7.96
C GLY A 58 -14.31 10.35 -7.12
N LYS A 59 -13.81 10.65 -5.91
CA LYS A 59 -13.11 9.66 -5.06
C LYS A 59 -13.97 8.46 -4.63
N PHE A 60 -15.29 8.62 -4.67
CA PHE A 60 -16.27 7.57 -4.35
C PHE A 60 -16.83 6.86 -5.60
N MET A 61 -16.38 7.22 -6.80
CA MET A 61 -16.81 6.56 -8.03
C MET A 61 -16.27 5.12 -8.06
N PRO A 62 -17.11 4.10 -8.29
CA PRO A 62 -16.68 2.70 -8.28
C PRO A 62 -15.50 2.41 -9.21
N GLU A 63 -15.50 2.98 -10.41
CA GLU A 63 -14.40 2.85 -11.38
C GLU A 63 -13.08 3.38 -10.80
N PHE A 64 -13.14 4.51 -10.10
CA PHE A 64 -11.95 5.09 -9.48
C PHE A 64 -11.45 4.25 -8.31
N ILE A 65 -12.37 3.74 -7.48
CA ILE A 65 -12.05 2.86 -6.37
C ILE A 65 -11.36 1.60 -6.88
N GLU A 66 -11.89 0.98 -7.93
CA GLU A 66 -11.36 -0.26 -8.51
C GLU A 66 -10.02 -0.04 -9.21
N LYS A 67 -9.89 1.03 -10.01
CA LYS A 67 -8.61 1.40 -10.62
C LYS A 67 -7.54 1.65 -9.57
N ARG A 68 -7.90 2.33 -8.48
CA ARG A 68 -6.99 2.54 -7.35
C ARG A 68 -6.65 1.22 -6.67
N ARG A 69 -7.64 0.36 -6.37
CA ARG A 69 -7.45 -0.95 -5.74
C ARG A 69 -6.43 -1.79 -6.51
N LYS A 70 -6.58 -1.92 -7.83
CA LYS A 70 -5.64 -2.62 -8.72
C LYS A 70 -4.22 -2.04 -8.65
N GLY A 71 -4.09 -0.72 -8.67
CA GLY A 71 -2.79 -0.06 -8.57
C GLY A 71 -2.11 -0.28 -7.21
N LEU A 72 -2.89 -0.27 -6.12
CA LEU A 72 -2.39 -0.54 -4.77
C LEU A 72 -1.98 -2.02 -4.61
N GLU A 73 -2.76 -2.94 -5.16
CA GLU A 73 -2.45 -4.36 -5.19
C GLU A 73 -1.14 -4.63 -5.93
N TYR A 74 -0.98 -4.08 -7.14
CA TYR A 74 0.26 -4.20 -7.91
C TYR A 74 1.47 -3.65 -7.14
N PHE A 75 1.34 -2.45 -6.56
CA PHE A 75 2.40 -1.85 -5.77
C PHE A 75 2.80 -2.74 -4.58
N LEU A 76 1.82 -3.25 -3.82
CA LEU A 76 2.09 -4.06 -2.64
C LEU A 76 2.71 -5.40 -3.02
N ALA A 77 2.19 -6.06 -4.05
CA ALA A 77 2.75 -7.30 -4.58
C ALA A 77 4.22 -7.12 -5.02
N TYR A 78 4.52 -6.04 -5.76
CA TYR A 78 5.89 -5.72 -6.16
C TYR A 78 6.83 -5.58 -4.96
N VAL A 79 6.42 -4.80 -3.95
CA VAL A 79 7.24 -4.56 -2.75
C VAL A 79 7.48 -5.85 -1.97
N LEU A 80 6.45 -6.67 -1.79
CA LEU A 80 6.53 -7.94 -1.06
C LEU A 80 7.40 -8.98 -1.76
N LEU A 81 7.32 -9.07 -3.09
CA LEU A 81 8.08 -10.03 -3.89
C LEU A 81 9.51 -9.58 -4.17
N HIS A 82 9.84 -8.30 -3.92
CA HIS A 82 11.20 -7.81 -4.14
C HIS A 82 12.15 -8.35 -3.06
N PRO A 83 13.23 -9.06 -3.43
CA PRO A 83 14.07 -9.80 -2.48
C PRO A 83 14.75 -8.92 -1.43
N ILE A 84 15.02 -7.65 -1.78
CA ILE A 84 15.65 -6.69 -0.86
C ILE A 84 14.64 -5.83 -0.11
N LEU A 85 13.49 -5.45 -0.69
CA LEU A 85 12.53 -4.52 -0.06
C LEU A 85 11.52 -5.25 0.82
N GLY A 86 11.07 -6.43 0.39
CA GLY A 86 10.10 -7.27 1.10
C GLY A 86 10.48 -7.57 2.56
N PRO A 87 11.69 -8.09 2.85
CA PRO A 87 12.06 -8.46 4.22
C PRO A 87 12.43 -7.26 5.13
N THR A 88 12.38 -6.03 4.61
CA THR A 88 12.85 -4.85 5.35
C THR A 88 11.99 -4.54 6.56
N ALA A 89 12.60 -3.90 7.56
CA ALA A 89 11.87 -3.42 8.74
C ALA A 89 10.77 -2.41 8.38
N VAL A 90 10.94 -1.64 7.30
CA VAL A 90 9.94 -0.68 6.79
C VAL A 90 8.66 -1.41 6.41
N VAL A 91 8.76 -2.48 5.61
CA VAL A 91 7.60 -3.29 5.19
C VAL A 91 6.98 -4.01 6.39
N ARG A 92 7.81 -4.67 7.21
CA ARG A 92 7.32 -5.40 8.40
C ARG A 92 6.54 -4.49 9.36
N ARG A 93 7.07 -3.30 9.65
CA ARG A 93 6.38 -2.32 10.51
C ARG A 93 5.07 -1.83 9.90
N TRP A 94 5.03 -1.63 8.58
CA TRP A 94 3.80 -1.23 7.93
C TRP A 94 2.67 -2.25 8.10
N PHE A 95 2.96 -3.55 8.13
CA PHE A 95 1.96 -4.59 8.44
C PHE A 95 1.59 -4.65 9.93
N ALA A 96 2.47 -4.22 10.84
CA ALA A 96 2.20 -4.20 12.28
C ALA A 96 1.33 -3.00 12.70
N ASP A 97 1.41 -1.87 11.99
CA ASP A 97 0.66 -0.66 12.33
C ASP A 97 -0.82 -0.74 11.87
N ASN A 98 -1.80 -0.61 12.77
CA ASN A 98 -3.24 -0.63 12.43
C ASN A 98 -3.86 0.80 12.25
N SER A 99 -3.21 1.69 11.50
CA SER A 99 -3.64 3.09 11.27
C SER A 99 -4.63 3.35 10.11
#